data_AF-A0AAP5EPP6-F1
#
_entry.id   AF-A0AAP5EPP6-F1
#
_cell.length_a   1.000
_cell.length_b   1.000
_cell.length_c   1.000
_cell.angle_alpha   90.00
_cell.angle_beta   90.00
_cell.angle_gamma   90.00
#
_symmetry.space_group_name_H-M   'P 1'
#
loop_
_entity.id
_entity.type
_entity.pdbx_description
1 polymer ?
#
loop_
_entity_poly.entity_id
_entity_poly.type
_entity_poly.pdbx_seq_one_letter_code
_entity_poly.pdbx_strand_id
1 'polypeptide(L)' 'MQPWGECCRIVEWINRNGEYSCVAVPGAATAAEIRERVRMHRNGQRHTLEDDPATPAGRGRLRRG' A
#
# COMPACT_ATOMS: atom_id res chain seq x y z
N MET A 1 6.68 -0.85 -20.76
CA MET A 1 5.38 -0.57 -20.13
C MET A 1 5.68 -0.05 -18.72
N GLN A 2 5.54 1.25 -18.46
CA GLN A 2 5.70 1.75 -17.08
C GLN A 2 4.46 1.28 -16.30
N PRO A 3 4.62 0.48 -15.23
CA PRO A 3 3.48 -0.19 -14.59
C PRO A 3 2.46 0.76 -13.97
N TRP A 4 2.81 2.04 -13.77
CA TRP A 4 2.01 3.01 -13.03
C TRP A 4 1.67 4.31 -13.79
N GLY A 5 2.16 4.48 -15.03
CA GLY A 5 2.07 5.79 -15.70
C GLY A 5 2.74 6.90 -14.87
N GLU A 6 2.07 8.05 -14.71
CA GLU A 6 2.59 9.19 -13.92
C GLU A 6 2.43 9.03 -12.40
N CYS A 7 1.41 8.30 -11.93
CA CYS A 7 1.13 8.14 -10.51
C CYS A 7 0.34 6.86 -10.17
N CYS A 8 0.47 6.41 -8.92
CA CYS A 8 -0.37 5.37 -8.34
C CYS A 8 -1.23 5.94 -7.19
N ARG A 9 -2.28 5.21 -6.85
CA ARG A 9 -3.05 5.39 -5.61
C ARG A 9 -2.78 4.21 -4.69
N ILE A 10 -2.64 4.49 -3.40
CA ILE A 10 -2.55 3.45 -2.37
C ILE A 10 -3.94 3.29 -1.75
N VAL A 11 -4.43 2.07 -1.72
CA VAL A 11 -5.67 1.69 -1.04
C VAL A 11 -5.27 0.88 0.18
N GLU A 12 -5.73 1.29 1.36
CA GLU A 12 -5.35 0.73 2.66
C GLU A 12 -6.60 0.26 3.41
N TRP A 13 -6.51 -0.88 4.11
CA TRP A 13 -7.61 -1.41 4.92
C TRP A 13 -7.12 -2.35 6.01
N ILE A 14 -7.99 -2.63 6.98
CA ILE A 14 -7.81 -3.73 7.93
C ILE A 14 -8.58 -4.94 7.39
N ASN A 15 -7.89 -6.05 7.19
CA ASN A 15 -8.49 -7.27 6.68
C ASN A 15 -9.31 -8.01 7.76
N ARG A 16 -9.95 -9.12 7.38
CA ARG A 16 -10.81 -9.90 8.29
C ARG A 16 -10.07 -10.53 9.48
N ASN A 17 -8.74 -10.64 9.40
CA ASN A 17 -7.89 -11.13 10.49
C ASN A 17 -7.42 -10.00 11.41
N GLY A 18 -7.81 -8.75 11.16
CA GLY A 18 -7.32 -7.59 11.89
C GLY A 18 -5.96 -7.08 11.42
N GLU A 19 -5.45 -7.56 10.28
CA GLU A 19 -4.12 -7.16 9.78
C GLU A 19 -4.25 -5.96 8.82
N TYR A 20 -3.33 -5.02 8.92
CA TYR A 20 -3.18 -3.97 7.93
C TYR A 20 -2.82 -4.56 6.56
N SER A 21 -3.48 -4.07 5.52
CA SER A 21 -3.28 -4.50 4.14
C SER A 21 -3.31 -3.28 3.23
N CYS A 22 -2.47 -3.27 2.20
CA CYS A 22 -2.47 -2.22 1.20
C CYS A 22 -2.22 -2.74 -0.21
N VAL A 23 -2.73 -2.04 -1.21
CA VAL A 23 -2.45 -2.33 -2.62
C VAL A 23 -2.28 -1.03 -3.41
N ALA A 24 -1.27 -1.01 -4.28
CA ALA A 24 -1.09 0.06 -5.25
C ALA A 24 -1.95 -0.22 -6.50
N VAL A 25 -2.70 0.80 -6.93
CA VAL A 25 -3.51 0.79 -8.15
C VAL A 25 -3.09 1.95 -9.08
N PRO A 26 -3.37 1.88 -10.39
CA PRO A 26 -3.17 3.02 -11.29
C PRO A 26 -3.89 4.27 -10.76
N GLY A 27 -3.31 5.46 -10.95
CA GLY A 27 -3.91 6.71 -10.49
C GLY A 27 -5.32 6.96 -11.03
N ALA A 28 -5.58 6.51 -12.26
CA ALA A 28 -6.87 6.60 -12.93
C ALA A 28 -7.85 5.47 -12.59
N ALA A 29 -7.49 4.54 -11.69
CA ALA A 29 -8.35 3.41 -11.35
C ALA A 29 -9.70 3.86 -10.80
N THR A 30 -10.76 3.27 -11.34
CA THR A 30 -12.15 3.46 -10.91
C THR A 30 -12.43 2.70 -9.61
N ALA A 31 -13.53 3.05 -8.95
CA ALA A 31 -13.97 2.34 -7.76
C ALA A 31 -14.25 0.84 -8.01
N ALA A 32 -14.69 0.48 -9.23
CA ALA A 32 -14.92 -0.91 -9.60
C ALA A 32 -13.61 -1.71 -9.67
N GLU A 33 -12.60 -1.15 -10.34
CA GLU A 33 -11.27 -1.76 -10.46
C GLU A 33 -10.56 -1.85 -9.10
N ILE A 34 -10.70 -0.84 -8.25
CA ILE A 34 -10.19 -0.88 -6.88
C ILE A 34 -10.81 -2.05 -6.10
N ARG A 35 -12.14 -2.22 -6.17
CA ARG A 35 -12.83 -3.33 -5.49
C ARG A 35 -12.38 -4.69 -6.00
N GLU A 36 -12.20 -4.83 -7.31
CA GLU A 36 -11.67 -6.06 -7.91
C GLU A 36 -10.24 -6.33 -7.41
N ARG A 37 -9.38 -5.31 -7.39
CA ARG A 37 -7.99 -5.45 -6.94
C ARG A 37 -7.89 -5.84 -5.48
N VAL A 38 -8.71 -5.24 -4.61
CA VAL A 38 -8.82 -5.60 -3.19
C VAL A 38 -9.33 -7.04 -3.03
N ARG A 39 -10.31 -7.47 -3.83
CA ARG A 39 -10.83 -8.86 -3.80
C ARG A 39 -9.76 -9.88 -4.21
N MET A 40 -8.97 -9.55 -5.23
CA MET A 40 -7.89 -10.41 -5.74
C MET A 40 -6.62 -10.34 -4.89
N HIS A 41 -6.54 -9.38 -3.96
CA HIS A 41 -5.42 -9.27 -3.04
C HIS A 41 -5.47 -10.45 -2.05
N ARG A 42 -4.67 -11.48 -2.34
CA ARG A 42 -4.28 -12.45 -1.34
C ARG A 42 -3.24 -11.77 -0.45
N ASN A 43 -3.38 -11.93 0.87
CA ASN A 43 -2.44 -11.45 1.88
C ASN A 43 -1.02 -11.96 1.57
N GLY A 44 -0.31 -11.25 0.69
CA GLY A 44 1.13 -11.39 0.49
C GLY A 44 1.86 -10.74 1.66
N GLN A 45 3.20 -10.88 1.68
CA GLN A 45 4.10 -10.55 2.79
C GLN A 45 3.55 -9.47 3.74
N ARG A 46 3.27 -9.88 4.98
CA ARG A 46 2.76 -9.03 6.06
C ARG A 46 3.78 -7.93 6.34
N HIS A 47 3.52 -6.72 5.83
CA HIS A 47 4.17 -5.54 6.36
C HIS A 47 3.40 -5.16 7.62
N THR A 48 3.77 -5.79 8.74
CA THR A 48 3.40 -5.24 10.04
C THR A 48 4.13 -3.91 10.12
N LEU A 49 3.42 -2.80 9.86
CA LEU A 49 3.81 -1.52 10.44
C LEU A 49 3.54 -1.67 11.94
N GLU A 50 4.43 -2.39 12.63
CA GLU A 50 4.59 -2.14 14.05
C GLU A 50 5.10 -0.70 14.09
N ASP A 51 4.27 0.22 14.56
CA ASP A 51 4.78 1.43 15.20
C ASP A 51 5.57 0.94 16.41
N ASP A 52 6.80 0.45 16.16
CA ASP A 52 7.73 0.12 17.20
C ASP A 52 8.17 1.45 17.82
N PRO A 53 7.76 1.76 19.07
CA PRO A 53 8.15 3.01 19.72
C PRO A 53 9.67 3.09 19.95
N ALA A 54 10.41 1.99 19.77
CA ALA A 54 11.87 1.96 19.79
C ALA A 54 12.52 2.26 18.43
N THR A 55 11.75 2.31 17.33
CA THR A 55 12.27 2.81 16.05
C THR A 55 12.42 4.32 16.20
N PRO A 56 13.67 4.87 16.18
CA PRO A 56 13.81 6.32 16.23
C PRO A 56 13.06 6.90 15.05
N ALA A 57 12.39 8.04 15.23
CA ALA A 57 11.89 8.90 14.15
C ALA A 57 13.09 9.50 13.39
N GLY A 58 13.98 8.63 12.91
CA GLY A 58 15.06 8.92 12.01
C GLY A 58 14.38 9.34 10.74
N ARG A 59 14.29 10.65 10.57
CA ARG A 59 13.99 11.37 9.34
C ARG A 59 14.77 10.70 8.21
N GLY A 60 14.16 9.68 7.63
CA GLY A 60 14.67 8.97 6.46
C GLY A 60 14.70 10.00 5.37
N ARG A 61 15.85 10.66 5.22
CA ARG A 61 16.10 11.59 4.14
C ARG A 61 15.97 10.74 2.88
N LEU A 62 14.77 10.71 2.30
CA LEU A 62 14.55 10.26 0.94
C LEU A 62 15.51 11.11 0.11
N ARG A 63 16.63 10.50 -0.30
CA ARG A 63 17.58 11.12 -1.21
C ARG A 63 16.81 11.36 -2.51
N ARG A 64 16.32 12.59 -2.70
CA ARG A 64 16.19 13.15 -4.04
C ARG A 64 17.62 13.25 -4.58
N GLY A 65 17.82 12.76 -5.80
CA GLY A 65 19.06 12.96 -6.54
C GLY A 65 19.42 14.43 -6.70
#